data_AF-A0A2E5XM77-F1
#
_entry.id   AF-A0A2E5XM77-F1
#
_cell.length_a   1.000
_cell.length_b   1.000
_cell.length_c   1.000
_cell.angle_alpha   90.00
_cell.angle_beta   90.00
_cell.angle_gamma   90.00
#
_symmetry.space_group_name_H-M   'P 1'
#
loop_
_entity.id
_entity.type
_entity.pdbx_description
1 polymer ?
#
loop_
_entity_poly.entity_id
_entity_poly.type
_entity_poly.pdbx_seq_one_letter_code
_entity_poly.pdbx_strand_id
1 'polypeptide(L)'
;MVDPLFSTIRISLLVLCMFAAARSDLQTLSVKDDHWIRWAIPASLILLIELATTDAGIENVCMAFALVSIFSFCFVIPPDPRKFRGWGRLEAIISIFYLLGAFGLIVGAITYSETDFVDLVLGDESPNTTLWWSMIGAILTATVFYCAWLFGLIPGGADVKALILVTLFFPSWAFVPDQIYPLAEDPLFRMPPSMVMFVWAAAAFLIAPPLIFIHNFSSGHITSASDLKMAWHATKKQINDVSRFSEMNENPSWMLTEVIQKNGENTVVHRILPSSKSTIGTELESDLALLEEMGLDSVWITTKHPFLVYLFLAILPTLLLGDPIAYLIR
;
A
#
# COMPACT_ATOMS: atom_id res chain seq x y z
N MET A 1 16.02 23.42 -2.85
CA MET A 1 16.79 22.35 -3.50
C MET A 1 16.92 21.25 -2.48
N VAL A 2 16.41 20.05 -2.77
CA VAL A 2 16.35 18.95 -1.79
C VAL A 2 17.77 18.55 -1.42
N ASP A 3 18.09 18.44 -0.13
CA ASP A 3 19.41 17.99 0.29
C ASP A 3 19.61 16.53 -0.17
N PRO A 4 20.62 16.25 -1.04
CA PRO A 4 20.85 14.91 -1.55
C PRO A 4 21.06 13.87 -0.44
N LEU A 5 21.62 14.28 0.71
CA LEU A 5 21.83 13.41 1.86
C LEU A 5 20.50 12.97 2.46
N PHE A 6 19.62 13.92 2.81
CA PHE A 6 18.32 13.62 3.41
C PHE A 6 17.46 12.78 2.45
N SER A 7 17.45 13.13 1.17
CA SER A 7 16.80 12.35 0.12
C SER A 7 17.29 10.91 0.04
N THR A 8 18.61 10.70 0.02
CA THR A 8 19.21 9.37 -0.09
C THR A 8 18.89 8.51 1.13
N ILE A 9 18.99 9.10 2.33
CA ILE A 9 18.65 8.41 3.58
C ILE A 9 17.16 8.05 3.56
N ARG A 10 16.28 8.98 3.19
CA ARG A 10 14.83 8.78 3.13
C ARG A 10 14.46 7.62 2.20
N ILE A 11 14.99 7.61 0.99
CA ILE A 11 14.76 6.53 0.02
C ILE A 11 15.30 5.21 0.54
N SER A 12 16.51 5.20 1.10
CA SER A 12 17.11 3.98 1.66
C SER A 12 16.25 3.40 2.78
N LEU A 13 15.76 4.25 3.69
CA LEU A 13 14.85 3.84 4.76
C LEU A 13 13.53 3.30 4.20
N LEU A 14 12.93 3.98 3.21
CA LEU A 14 11.70 3.51 2.57
C LEU A 14 11.91 2.14 1.91
N VAL A 15 12.97 1.98 1.12
CA VAL A 15 13.29 0.73 0.43
C VAL A 15 13.48 -0.41 1.42
N LEU A 16 14.23 -0.19 2.51
CA LEU A 16 14.44 -1.21 3.55
C LEU A 16 13.13 -1.55 4.28
N CYS A 17 12.33 -0.54 4.64
CA CYS A 17 11.03 -0.71 5.29
C CYS A 17 10.08 -1.55 4.42
N MET A 18 9.94 -1.15 3.15
CA MET A 18 9.02 -1.75 2.20
C MET A 18 9.49 -3.14 1.75
N PHE A 19 10.80 -3.37 1.61
CA PHE A 19 11.35 -4.69 1.32
C PHE A 19 11.04 -5.69 2.43
N ALA A 20 11.26 -5.30 3.70
CA ALA A 20 10.95 -6.15 4.84
C ALA A 20 9.43 -6.40 4.97
N ALA A 21 8.60 -5.39 4.73
CA ALA A 21 7.15 -5.53 4.71
C ALA A 21 6.67 -6.47 3.58
N ALA A 22 7.13 -6.24 2.36
CA ALA A 22 6.78 -7.05 1.19
C ALA A 22 7.22 -8.51 1.36
N ARG A 23 8.41 -8.76 1.92
CA ARG A 23 8.87 -10.11 2.25
C ARG A 23 7.99 -10.77 3.29
N SER A 24 7.66 -10.07 4.37
CA SER A 24 6.75 -10.58 5.41
C SER A 24 5.39 -10.90 4.81
N ASP A 25 4.83 -10.00 4.01
CA ASP A 25 3.52 -10.20 3.41
C ASP A 25 3.50 -11.33 2.37
N LEU A 26 4.58 -11.52 1.62
CA LEU A 26 4.74 -12.65 0.71
C LEU A 26 4.81 -13.99 1.43
N GLN A 27 5.44 -14.04 2.61
CA GLN A 27 5.64 -15.28 3.37
C GLN A 27 4.48 -15.61 4.31
N THR A 28 3.91 -14.61 4.98
CA THR A 28 2.93 -14.79 6.07
C THR A 28 1.59 -14.11 5.81
N LEU A 29 1.38 -13.51 4.63
CA LEU A 29 0.17 -12.75 4.24
C LEU A 29 -0.26 -11.69 5.26
N SER A 30 0.70 -11.21 6.05
CA SER A 30 0.50 -10.28 7.13
C SER A 30 1.81 -9.59 7.48
N VAL A 31 1.69 -8.35 7.96
CA VAL A 31 2.80 -7.56 8.50
C VAL A 31 2.39 -7.07 9.89
N LYS A 32 3.25 -7.30 10.88
CA LYS A 32 2.97 -6.95 12.28
C LYS A 32 2.96 -5.44 12.46
N ASP A 33 2.09 -4.95 13.34
CA ASP A 33 1.96 -3.52 13.68
C ASP A 33 3.25 -2.91 14.21
N ASP A 34 4.02 -3.69 14.96
CA ASP A 34 5.34 -3.32 15.48
C ASP A 34 6.35 -2.97 14.36
N HIS A 35 6.24 -3.57 13.16
CA HIS A 35 7.07 -3.18 12.02
C HIS A 35 6.79 -1.72 11.63
N TRP A 36 5.51 -1.39 11.44
CA TRP A 36 5.09 -0.05 11.01
C TRP A 36 5.44 1.02 12.05
N ILE A 37 5.21 0.73 13.34
CA ILE A 37 5.54 1.64 14.44
C ILE A 37 7.06 1.91 14.49
N ARG A 38 7.89 0.87 14.35
CA ARG A 38 9.37 1.03 14.36
C ARG A 38 9.88 1.88 13.22
N TRP A 39 9.30 1.75 12.02
CA TRP A 39 9.70 2.52 10.84
C TRP A 39 9.11 3.93 10.81
N ALA A 40 8.02 4.18 11.53
CA ALA A 40 7.48 5.53 11.72
C ALA A 40 8.45 6.46 12.45
N ILE A 41 9.26 5.90 13.38
CA ILE A 41 10.23 6.67 14.17
C ILE A 41 11.30 7.32 13.27
N PRO A 42 12.10 6.58 12.48
CA PRO A 42 13.08 7.20 11.60
C PRO A 42 12.42 8.05 10.50
N ALA A 43 11.22 7.68 10.01
CA ALA A 43 10.47 8.50 9.05
C ALA A 43 10.09 9.88 9.61
N SER A 44 9.61 9.92 10.87
CA SER A 44 9.26 11.17 11.55
C SER A 44 10.51 12.00 11.87
N LEU A 45 11.57 11.35 12.34
CA LEU A 45 12.82 12.02 12.72
C LEU A 45 13.47 12.69 11.51
N ILE A 46 13.57 12.01 10.37
CA ILE A 46 14.18 12.60 9.17
C ILE A 46 13.38 13.79 8.67
N LEU A 47 12.04 13.70 8.68
CA LEU A 47 11.16 14.80 8.29
C LEU A 47 11.33 16.01 9.22
N LEU A 48 11.32 15.79 10.54
CA LEU A 48 11.46 16.86 11.53
C LEU A 48 12.84 17.54 11.44
N ILE A 49 13.91 16.75 11.28
CA ILE A 49 15.26 17.30 11.14
C ILE A 49 15.36 18.14 9.87
N GLU A 50 14.87 17.64 8.73
CA GLU A 50 14.95 18.38 7.47
C GLU A 50 14.14 19.69 7.50
N LEU A 51 12.94 19.66 8.09
CA LEU A 51 12.13 20.87 8.28
C LEU A 51 12.82 21.89 9.20
N ALA A 52 13.48 21.42 10.26
CA ALA A 52 14.21 22.27 11.18
C ALA A 52 15.49 22.85 10.57
N THR A 53 16.20 22.11 9.72
CA THR A 53 17.43 22.58 9.06
C THR A 53 17.15 23.54 7.90
N THR A 54 15.96 23.45 7.30
CA THR A 54 15.56 24.26 6.14
C THR A 54 14.87 25.58 6.55
N ASP A 55 14.80 25.89 7.84
CA ASP A 55 14.08 27.05 8.39
C ASP A 55 12.65 27.17 7.86
N ALA A 56 11.94 26.03 7.81
CA ALA A 56 10.62 25.92 7.19
C ALA A 56 9.50 26.64 7.98
N GLY A 57 9.80 27.26 9.11
CA GLY A 57 8.81 27.85 10.02
C GLY A 57 8.23 26.84 11.00
N ILE A 58 7.75 27.35 12.15
CA ILE A 58 7.27 26.52 13.27
C ILE A 58 5.99 25.78 12.87
N GLU A 59 5.13 26.41 12.10
CA GLU A 59 3.89 25.84 11.59
C GLU A 59 4.13 24.61 10.70
N ASN A 60 5.13 24.64 9.79
CA ASN A 60 5.49 23.48 8.96
C ASN A 60 6.13 22.35 9.78
N VAL A 61 6.97 22.67 10.76
CA VAL A 61 7.48 21.67 11.72
C VAL A 61 6.33 21.02 12.49
N CYS A 62 5.35 21.81 12.95
CA CYS A 62 4.16 21.33 13.63
C CYS A 62 3.27 20.46 12.73
N MET A 63 3.20 20.74 11.42
CA MET A 63 2.48 19.90 10.46
C MET A 63 3.03 18.47 10.34
N ALA A 64 4.33 18.26 10.60
CA ALA A 64 4.88 16.91 10.66
C ALA A 64 4.22 16.08 11.77
N PHE A 65 3.90 16.70 12.92
CA PHE A 65 3.16 16.03 13.99
C PHE A 65 1.71 15.73 13.60
N ALA A 66 1.08 16.54 12.73
CA ALA A 66 -0.26 16.24 12.21
C ALA A 66 -0.25 14.96 11.36
N LEU A 67 0.78 14.75 10.53
CA LEU A 67 0.95 13.52 9.76
C LEU A 67 1.17 12.30 10.66
N VAL A 68 2.03 12.42 11.68
CA VAL A 68 2.23 11.37 12.70
C VAL A 68 0.92 11.05 13.42
N SER A 69 0.11 12.07 13.71
CA SER A 69 -1.18 11.93 14.38
C SER A 69 -2.14 11.07 13.55
N ILE A 70 -2.28 11.35 12.26
CA ILE A 70 -3.13 10.54 11.37
C ILE A 70 -2.60 9.11 11.28
N PHE A 71 -1.28 8.93 11.18
CA PHE A 71 -0.70 7.59 11.14
C PHE A 71 -0.99 6.79 12.42
N SER A 72 -0.99 7.43 13.60
CA SER A 72 -1.29 6.76 14.86
C SER A 72 -2.71 6.20 14.95
N PHE A 73 -3.68 6.74 14.19
CA PHE A 73 -5.05 6.20 14.15
C PHE A 73 -5.12 4.77 13.60
N CYS A 74 -4.07 4.31 12.90
CA CYS A 74 -3.95 2.93 12.44
C CYS A 74 -3.67 1.93 13.57
N PHE A 75 -3.28 2.40 14.76
CA PHE A 75 -2.80 1.56 15.87
C PHE A 75 -3.50 1.87 17.19
N VAL A 76 -3.89 3.12 17.41
CA VAL A 76 -4.38 3.60 18.71
C VAL A 76 -5.68 4.36 18.52
N ILE A 77 -6.65 4.08 19.40
CA ILE A 77 -7.89 4.85 19.49
C ILE A 77 -7.56 6.21 20.10
N PRO A 78 -7.98 7.34 19.50
CA PRO A 78 -7.74 8.67 20.03
C PRO A 78 -8.14 8.78 21.51
N PRO A 79 -7.24 9.27 22.39
CA PRO A 79 -7.53 9.35 23.81
C PRO A 79 -8.66 10.34 24.10
N ASP A 80 -9.57 9.95 24.98
CA ASP A 80 -10.72 10.80 25.37
C ASP A 80 -10.25 11.96 26.26
N PRO A 81 -10.36 13.23 25.81
CA PRO A 81 -9.91 14.39 26.57
C PRO A 81 -10.64 14.56 27.91
N ARG A 82 -11.85 13.99 28.04
CA ARG A 82 -12.63 14.06 29.30
C ARG A 82 -12.02 13.21 30.41
N LYS A 83 -11.16 12.24 30.06
CA LYS A 83 -10.53 11.30 30.99
C LYS A 83 -9.05 11.57 31.24
N PHE A 84 -8.58 12.81 30.98
CA PHE A 84 -7.16 13.15 31.02
C PHE A 84 -6.42 12.80 32.33
N ARG A 85 -7.12 12.82 33.47
CA ARG A 85 -6.55 12.45 34.78
C ARG A 85 -6.18 10.97 34.90
N GLY A 86 -6.77 10.10 34.09
CA GLY A 86 -6.53 8.66 34.07
C GLY A 86 -5.59 8.22 32.96
N TRP A 87 -5.02 9.15 32.19
CA TRP A 87 -4.22 8.81 31.02
C TRP A 87 -2.92 8.08 31.38
N GLY A 88 -2.65 7.01 30.65
CA GLY A 88 -1.35 6.36 30.63
C GLY A 88 -0.30 7.23 29.93
N ARG A 89 0.98 6.83 30.02
CA ARG A 89 2.10 7.53 29.37
C ARG A 89 1.92 7.65 27.84
N LEU A 90 1.44 6.58 27.21
CA LEU A 90 1.25 6.53 25.77
C LEU A 90 0.13 7.49 25.30
N GLU A 91 -1.00 7.52 26.00
CA GLU A 91 -2.12 8.43 25.70
C GLU A 91 -1.69 9.90 25.84
N ALA A 92 -0.89 10.22 26.86
CA ALA A 92 -0.35 11.55 27.04
C ALA A 92 0.60 11.97 25.90
N ILE A 93 1.53 11.10 25.49
CA ILE A 93 2.46 11.39 24.38
C ILE A 93 1.70 11.62 23.07
N ILE A 94 0.76 10.73 22.74
CA ILE A 94 -0.05 10.87 21.53
C ILE A 94 -0.88 12.15 21.55
N SER A 95 -1.45 12.50 22.70
CA SER A 95 -2.20 13.75 22.85
C SER A 95 -1.34 15.00 22.65
N ILE A 96 -0.07 14.97 23.07
CA ILE A 96 0.88 16.06 22.79
C ILE A 96 1.11 16.19 21.29
N PHE A 97 1.28 15.08 20.57
CA PHE A 97 1.42 15.12 19.11
C PHE A 97 0.17 15.67 18.43
N TYR A 98 -1.02 15.34 18.94
CA TYR A 98 -2.28 15.87 18.41
C TYR A 98 -2.38 17.39 18.61
N LEU A 99 -1.97 17.88 19.78
CA LEU A 99 -1.94 19.32 20.06
C LEU A 99 -0.92 20.06 19.18
N LEU A 100 0.28 19.49 18.99
CA LEU A 100 1.28 20.06 18.09
C LEU A 100 0.81 20.06 16.64
N GLY A 101 0.19 18.97 16.17
CA GLY A 101 -0.40 18.89 14.84
C GLY A 101 -1.52 19.91 14.62
N ALA A 102 -2.43 20.03 15.60
CA ALA A 102 -3.50 21.03 15.56
C ALA A 102 -2.95 22.47 15.57
N PHE A 103 -1.87 22.73 16.30
CA PHE A 103 -1.19 24.02 16.28
C PHE A 103 -0.64 24.33 14.88
N GLY A 104 0.03 23.38 14.23
CA GLY A 104 0.54 23.56 12.85
C GLY A 104 -0.57 23.85 11.84
N LEU A 105 -1.72 23.18 11.99
CA LEU A 105 -2.89 23.41 11.16
C LEU A 105 -3.51 24.80 11.39
N ILE A 106 -3.77 25.17 12.65
CA ILE A 106 -4.46 26.43 12.96
C ILE A 106 -3.56 27.64 12.69
N VAL A 107 -2.31 27.59 13.17
CA VAL A 107 -1.39 28.72 12.97
C VAL A 107 -1.02 28.86 11.51
N GLY A 108 -0.70 27.76 10.83
CA GLY A 108 -0.42 27.82 9.39
C GLY A 108 -1.63 28.31 8.58
N ALA A 109 -2.86 27.92 8.94
CA ALA A 109 -4.05 28.46 8.28
C ALA A 109 -4.21 29.97 8.48
N ILE A 110 -3.81 30.52 9.64
CA ILE A 110 -3.84 31.97 9.87
C ILE A 110 -2.73 32.64 9.05
N THR A 111 -1.49 32.13 9.14
CA THR A 111 -0.30 32.69 8.49
C THR A 111 -0.38 32.64 6.96
N TYR A 112 -0.95 31.56 6.41
CA TYR A 112 -1.01 31.28 4.97
C TYR A 112 -2.43 31.37 4.41
N SER A 113 -3.30 32.16 5.03
CA SER A 113 -4.71 32.33 4.58
C SER A 113 -4.84 33.19 3.32
N GLU A 114 -3.94 34.15 3.11
CA GLU A 114 -4.00 35.12 2.00
C GLU A 114 -3.39 34.59 0.69
N THR A 115 -3.20 33.28 0.57
CA THR A 115 -2.61 32.64 -0.62
C THR A 115 -3.52 32.76 -1.85
N ASP A 116 -2.95 33.15 -2.99
CA ASP A 116 -3.64 33.00 -4.28
C ASP A 116 -3.49 31.55 -4.75
N PHE A 117 -4.61 30.84 -4.88
CA PHE A 117 -4.60 29.44 -5.31
C PHE A 117 -4.09 29.27 -6.74
N VAL A 118 -4.20 30.28 -7.60
CA VAL A 118 -3.64 30.22 -8.96
C VAL A 118 -2.12 30.23 -8.86
N ASP A 119 -1.55 31.18 -8.12
CA ASP A 119 -0.10 31.29 -7.93
C ASP A 119 0.47 30.08 -7.19
N LEU A 120 -0.28 29.53 -6.23
CA LEU A 120 0.08 28.29 -5.53
C LEU A 120 0.21 27.10 -6.47
N VAL A 121 -0.72 26.97 -7.42
CA VAL A 121 -0.75 25.87 -8.40
C VAL A 121 0.32 26.09 -9.48
N LEU A 122 0.58 27.33 -9.86
CA LEU A 122 1.64 27.69 -10.80
C LEU A 122 3.05 27.59 -10.17
N GLY A 123 3.14 27.53 -8.84
CA GLY A 123 4.41 27.45 -8.11
C GLY A 123 5.10 28.79 -7.88
N ASP A 124 4.36 29.88 -8.05
CA ASP A 124 4.86 31.27 -7.90
C ASP A 124 4.79 31.77 -6.44
N GLU A 125 4.14 31.02 -5.56
CA GLU A 125 4.02 31.30 -4.12
C GLU A 125 5.29 31.01 -3.32
N SER A 126 5.35 31.56 -2.10
CA SER A 126 6.51 31.38 -1.23
C SER A 126 6.75 29.89 -0.90
N PRO A 127 8.02 29.43 -0.81
CA PRO A 127 8.32 28.01 -0.55
C PRO A 127 7.65 27.44 0.71
N ASN A 128 7.55 28.23 1.78
CA ASN A 128 6.96 27.81 3.05
C ASN A 128 5.43 27.70 2.96
N THR A 129 4.79 28.61 2.20
CA THR A 129 3.35 28.57 1.90
C THR A 129 3.01 27.34 1.07
N THR A 130 3.75 27.11 -0.01
CA THR A 130 3.59 25.93 -0.89
C THR A 130 3.81 24.64 -0.11
N LEU A 131 4.82 24.60 0.75
CA LEU A 131 5.09 23.47 1.62
C LEU A 131 3.90 23.19 2.56
N TRP A 132 3.38 24.20 3.25
CA TRP A 132 2.27 24.02 4.19
C TRP A 132 1.03 23.45 3.49
N TRP A 133 0.64 24.03 2.35
CA TRP A 133 -0.49 23.54 1.55
C TRP A 133 -0.25 22.13 1.01
N SER A 134 0.98 21.79 0.64
CA SER A 134 1.33 20.42 0.23
C SER A 134 1.20 19.42 1.38
N MET A 135 1.53 19.81 2.62
CA MET A 135 1.32 18.98 3.82
C MET A 135 -0.16 18.84 4.17
N ILE A 136 -1.01 19.83 3.88
CA ILE A 136 -2.48 19.69 3.93
C ILE A 136 -2.94 18.62 2.94
N GLY A 137 -2.43 18.66 1.70
CA GLY A 137 -2.68 17.62 0.70
C GLY A 137 -2.29 16.23 1.20
N ALA A 138 -1.12 16.11 1.82
CA ALA A 138 -0.65 14.87 2.42
C ALA A 138 -1.59 14.35 3.53
N ILE A 139 -2.03 15.22 4.43
CA ILE A 139 -3.01 14.91 5.49
C ILE A 139 -4.32 14.42 4.89
N LEU A 140 -4.82 15.10 3.85
CA LEU A 140 -6.04 14.71 3.16
C LEU A 140 -5.88 13.32 2.53
N THR A 141 -4.78 13.06 1.82
CA THR A 141 -4.49 11.76 1.22
C THR A 141 -4.40 10.64 2.25
N ALA A 142 -3.68 10.86 3.35
CA ALA A 142 -3.60 9.90 4.45
C ALA A 142 -4.98 9.61 5.07
N THR A 143 -5.80 10.64 5.22
CA THR A 143 -7.18 10.51 5.73
C THR A 143 -8.04 9.71 4.75
N VAL A 144 -7.93 9.95 3.44
CA VAL A 144 -8.65 9.17 2.42
C VAL A 144 -8.26 7.69 2.49
N PHE A 145 -6.97 7.36 2.62
CA PHE A 145 -6.55 5.97 2.76
C PHE A 145 -7.10 5.32 4.04
N TYR A 146 -7.06 6.04 5.16
CA TYR A 146 -7.62 5.57 6.43
C TYR A 146 -9.14 5.34 6.33
N CYS A 147 -9.88 6.29 5.77
CA CYS A 147 -11.32 6.15 5.55
C CYS A 147 -11.64 5.01 4.57
N ALA A 148 -10.88 4.86 3.49
CA ALA A 148 -11.04 3.76 2.54
C ALA A 148 -10.86 2.40 3.20
N TRP A 149 -9.96 2.29 4.18
CA TRP A 149 -9.83 1.09 5.01
C TRP A 149 -11.04 0.89 5.93
N LEU A 150 -11.48 1.93 6.65
CA LEU A 150 -12.63 1.85 7.57
C LEU A 150 -13.93 1.44 6.86
N PHE A 151 -14.15 1.92 5.64
CA PHE A 151 -15.31 1.57 4.83
C PHE A 151 -15.16 0.24 4.07
N GLY A 152 -14.01 -0.44 4.20
CA GLY A 152 -13.74 -1.71 3.53
C GLY A 152 -13.52 -1.60 2.02
N LEU A 153 -13.22 -0.41 1.49
CA LEU A 153 -12.83 -0.22 0.09
C LEU A 153 -11.45 -0.81 -0.18
N ILE A 154 -10.52 -0.68 0.79
CA ILE A 154 -9.21 -1.34 0.78
C ILE A 154 -9.21 -2.44 1.85
N PRO A 155 -9.25 -3.73 1.47
CA PRO A 155 -9.30 -4.83 2.44
C PRO A 155 -8.03 -4.97 3.28
N GLY A 156 -6.88 -4.54 2.75
CA GLY A 156 -5.57 -4.74 3.37
C GLY A 156 -5.19 -3.62 4.34
N GLY A 157 -5.25 -3.89 5.65
CA GLY A 157 -4.78 -2.95 6.66
C GLY A 157 -3.27 -2.68 6.58
N ALA A 158 -2.48 -3.65 6.13
CA ALA A 158 -1.03 -3.49 5.90
C ALA A 158 -0.74 -2.54 4.73
N ASP A 159 -1.54 -2.61 3.66
CA ASP A 159 -1.41 -1.73 2.48
C ASP A 159 -1.67 -0.27 2.85
N VAL A 160 -2.73 -0.03 3.63
CA VAL A 160 -3.11 1.32 4.09
C VAL A 160 -2.05 1.89 5.03
N LYS A 161 -1.54 1.08 5.96
CA LYS A 161 -0.42 1.46 6.84
C LYS A 161 0.83 1.83 6.01
N ALA A 162 1.15 1.07 4.98
CA ALA A 162 2.26 1.39 4.08
C ALA A 162 2.06 2.72 3.36
N LEU A 163 0.89 2.96 2.78
CA LEU A 163 0.58 4.18 2.04
C LEU A 163 0.59 5.44 2.92
N ILE A 164 0.06 5.35 4.14
CA ILE A 164 0.12 6.47 5.09
C ILE A 164 1.57 6.68 5.58
N LEU A 165 2.35 5.62 5.79
CA LEU A 165 3.77 5.74 6.14
C LEU A 165 4.59 6.36 4.99
N VAL A 166 4.31 6.01 3.73
CA VAL A 166 4.90 6.67 2.56
C VAL A 166 4.58 8.16 2.56
N THR A 167 3.35 8.54 2.93
CA THR A 167 2.95 9.94 3.05
C THR A 167 3.74 10.67 4.14
N LEU A 168 4.12 9.98 5.21
CA LEU A 168 5.00 10.52 6.25
C LEU A 168 6.45 10.66 5.78
N PHE A 169 6.95 9.72 4.97
CA PHE A 169 8.27 9.86 4.35
C PHE A 169 8.29 11.01 3.34
N PHE A 170 7.30 11.06 2.44
CA PHE A 170 7.22 12.00 1.32
C PHE A 170 5.87 12.74 1.36
N PRO A 171 5.72 13.73 2.25
CA PRO A 171 4.48 14.50 2.33
C PRO A 171 4.29 15.40 1.11
N SER A 172 5.36 15.76 0.41
CA SER A 172 5.29 16.52 -0.83
C SER A 172 6.42 16.14 -1.78
N TRP A 173 6.29 16.57 -3.03
CA TRP A 173 7.35 16.42 -4.04
C TRP A 173 8.64 17.16 -3.67
N ALA A 174 8.59 18.13 -2.75
CA ALA A 174 9.79 18.80 -2.24
C ALA A 174 10.70 17.86 -1.43
N PHE A 175 10.23 16.69 -1.03
CA PHE A 175 11.01 15.69 -0.30
C PHE A 175 11.45 14.51 -1.15
N VAL A 176 11.02 14.47 -2.41
CA VAL A 176 11.38 13.45 -3.41
C VAL A 176 12.51 14.03 -4.26
N PRO A 177 13.58 13.27 -4.56
CA PRO A 177 14.60 13.71 -5.50
C PRO A 177 14.02 14.06 -6.87
N ASP A 178 14.74 14.92 -7.56
CA ASP A 178 14.44 15.22 -8.96
C ASP A 178 14.45 13.92 -9.79
N GLN A 179 13.40 13.79 -10.60
CA GLN A 179 13.20 12.62 -11.45
C GLN A 179 14.23 12.61 -12.59
N ILE A 180 14.69 11.42 -12.99
CA ILE A 180 15.68 11.28 -14.08
C ILE A 180 15.12 11.74 -15.43
N TYR A 181 13.80 11.57 -15.62
CA TYR A 181 13.09 12.05 -16.80
C TYR A 181 12.12 13.17 -16.40
N PRO A 182 12.65 14.38 -16.10
CA PRO A 182 11.82 15.49 -15.69
C PRO A 182 10.86 15.84 -16.83
N LEU A 183 9.64 16.22 -16.47
CA LEU A 183 8.69 16.78 -17.42
C LEU A 183 9.30 18.05 -18.03
N ALA A 184 9.12 18.24 -19.34
CA ALA A 184 9.68 19.39 -20.07
C ALA A 184 9.10 20.74 -19.59
N GLU A 185 7.90 20.70 -19.00
CA GLU A 185 7.24 21.81 -18.33
C GLU A 185 6.77 21.30 -16.96
N ASP A 186 6.81 22.16 -15.95
CA ASP A 186 6.25 21.81 -14.65
C ASP A 186 4.73 21.62 -14.80
N PRO A 187 4.20 20.43 -14.49
CA PRO A 187 2.79 20.14 -14.69
C PRO A 187 1.95 21.00 -13.74
N LEU A 188 0.85 21.53 -14.26
CA LEU A 188 -0.14 22.30 -13.51
C LEU A 188 -0.67 21.57 -12.27
N PHE A 189 -0.65 20.24 -12.27
CA PHE A 189 -1.07 19.45 -11.11
C PHE A 189 -0.19 18.22 -10.97
N ARG A 190 0.34 18.00 -9.76
CA ARG A 190 0.99 16.75 -9.36
C ARG A 190 0.22 16.11 -8.22
N MET A 191 -0.14 14.84 -8.36
CA MET A 191 -0.72 14.08 -7.27
C MET A 191 0.28 13.91 -6.12
N PRO A 192 -0.17 13.78 -4.87
CA PRO A 192 0.70 13.48 -3.74
C PRO A 192 1.54 12.21 -3.96
N PRO A 193 2.81 12.15 -3.51
CA PRO A 193 3.72 11.03 -3.81
C PRO A 193 3.18 9.64 -3.42
N SER A 194 2.47 9.53 -2.30
CA SER A 194 1.86 8.26 -1.87
C SER A 194 0.73 7.78 -2.80
N MET A 195 -0.03 8.71 -3.38
CA MET A 195 -1.06 8.41 -4.38
C MET A 195 -0.41 7.96 -5.70
N VAL A 196 0.70 8.59 -6.08
CA VAL A 196 1.47 8.21 -7.27
C VAL A 196 2.04 6.80 -7.11
N MET A 197 2.61 6.49 -5.94
CA MET A 197 3.03 5.12 -5.61
C MET A 197 1.86 4.13 -5.68
N PHE A 198 0.69 4.49 -5.19
CA PHE A 198 -0.51 3.65 -5.27
C PHE A 198 -0.93 3.37 -6.72
N VAL A 199 -0.93 4.40 -7.59
CA VAL A 199 -1.24 4.25 -9.03
C VAL A 199 -0.22 3.36 -9.73
N TRP A 200 1.08 3.55 -9.47
CA TRP A 200 2.13 2.68 -10.01
C TRP A 200 2.01 1.24 -9.52
N ALA A 201 1.67 1.03 -8.25
CA ALA A 201 1.43 -0.30 -7.70
C ALA A 201 0.22 -0.98 -8.36
N ALA A 202 -0.87 -0.23 -8.57
CA ALA A 202 -2.03 -0.72 -9.30
C ALA A 202 -1.70 -1.06 -10.75
N ALA A 203 -0.91 -0.23 -11.43
CA ALA A 203 -0.43 -0.52 -12.78
C ALA A 203 0.43 -1.78 -12.83
N ALA A 204 1.34 -1.97 -11.86
CA ALA A 204 2.15 -3.18 -11.75
C ALA A 204 1.29 -4.42 -11.45
N PHE A 205 0.24 -4.27 -10.63
CA PHE A 205 -0.71 -5.34 -10.35
C PHE A 205 -1.47 -5.80 -11.61
N LEU A 206 -1.79 -4.88 -12.53
CA LEU A 206 -2.43 -5.20 -13.82
C LEU A 206 -1.54 -6.03 -14.76
N ILE A 207 -0.24 -6.12 -14.51
CA ILE A 207 0.68 -6.98 -15.27
C ILE A 207 0.55 -8.46 -14.84
N ALA A 208 0.07 -8.73 -13.62
CA ALA A 208 -0.01 -10.10 -13.10
C ALA A 208 -0.93 -11.03 -13.92
N PRO A 209 -2.18 -10.64 -14.29
CA PRO A 209 -3.06 -11.51 -15.08
C PRO A 209 -2.49 -11.90 -16.45
N PRO A 210 -1.92 -10.97 -17.27
CA PRO A 210 -1.23 -11.35 -18.51
C PRO A 210 -0.08 -12.33 -18.31
N LEU A 211 0.72 -12.18 -17.25
CA LEU A 211 1.84 -13.09 -16.97
C LEU A 211 1.34 -14.50 -16.60
N ILE A 212 0.32 -14.61 -15.77
CA ILE A 212 -0.32 -15.89 -15.41
C ILE A 212 -0.90 -16.56 -16.66
N PHE A 213 -1.54 -15.77 -17.53
CA PHE A 213 -2.09 -16.26 -18.79
C PHE A 213 -1.01 -16.82 -19.72
N ILE A 214 0.08 -16.07 -19.94
CA ILE A 214 1.22 -16.52 -20.76
C ILE A 214 1.82 -17.80 -20.18
N HIS A 215 1.97 -17.89 -18.86
CA HIS A 215 2.47 -19.08 -18.20
C HIS A 215 1.58 -20.30 -18.48
N ASN A 216 0.27 -20.19 -18.26
CA ASN A 216 -0.69 -21.27 -18.55
C ASN A 216 -0.72 -21.68 -20.02
N PHE A 217 -0.60 -20.70 -20.93
CA PHE A 217 -0.52 -20.97 -22.36
C PHE A 217 0.75 -21.73 -22.73
N SER A 218 1.91 -21.29 -22.22
CA SER A 218 3.21 -21.93 -22.48
C SER A 218 3.30 -23.35 -21.94
N SER A 219 2.60 -23.65 -20.84
CA SER A 219 2.52 -24.98 -20.24
C SER A 219 1.47 -25.89 -20.88
N GLY A 220 0.72 -25.42 -21.89
CA GLY A 220 -0.31 -26.21 -22.57
C GLY A 220 -1.55 -26.50 -21.72
N HIS A 221 -1.80 -25.70 -20.67
CA HIS A 221 -2.88 -25.95 -19.71
C HIS A 221 -4.27 -25.52 -20.20
N ILE A 222 -4.34 -24.77 -21.31
CA ILE A 222 -5.58 -24.21 -21.87
C ILE A 222 -6.06 -25.15 -22.99
N THR A 223 -7.06 -25.98 -22.71
CA THR A 223 -7.63 -26.92 -23.70
C THR A 223 -9.05 -26.55 -24.13
N SER A 224 -9.76 -25.76 -23.33
CA SER A 224 -11.16 -25.37 -23.59
C SER A 224 -11.42 -23.87 -23.37
N ALA A 225 -12.58 -23.38 -23.84
CA ALA A 225 -12.99 -22.00 -23.62
C ALA A 225 -13.26 -21.67 -22.14
N SER A 226 -13.66 -22.66 -21.33
CA SER A 226 -13.80 -22.50 -19.88
C SER A 226 -12.44 -22.31 -19.18
N ASP A 227 -11.38 -22.92 -19.71
CA ASP A 227 -10.03 -22.75 -19.17
C ASP A 227 -9.46 -21.36 -19.45
N LEU A 228 -9.88 -20.71 -20.55
CA LEU A 228 -9.43 -19.35 -20.88
C LEU A 228 -9.76 -18.35 -19.75
N LYS A 229 -10.96 -18.50 -19.17
CA LYS A 229 -11.42 -17.68 -18.05
C LYS A 229 -10.59 -17.94 -16.79
N MET A 230 -10.24 -19.19 -16.53
CA MET A 230 -9.42 -19.59 -15.37
C MET A 230 -7.97 -19.15 -15.54
N ALA A 231 -7.40 -19.33 -16.73
CA ALA A 231 -6.03 -19.00 -17.06
C ALA A 231 -5.68 -17.51 -16.89
N TRP A 232 -6.70 -16.63 -16.87
CA TRP A 232 -6.51 -15.21 -16.61
C TRP A 232 -6.11 -14.89 -15.16
N HIS A 233 -6.53 -15.71 -14.18
CA HIS A 233 -6.37 -15.37 -12.76
C HIS A 233 -5.92 -16.54 -11.87
N ALA A 234 -5.74 -17.74 -12.43
CA ALA A 234 -5.36 -18.95 -11.73
C ALA A 234 -4.35 -19.76 -12.53
N THR A 235 -3.57 -20.58 -11.85
CA THR A 235 -2.59 -21.49 -12.47
C THR A 235 -3.05 -22.93 -12.29
N LYS A 236 -2.91 -23.75 -13.33
CA LYS A 236 -3.19 -25.18 -13.26
C LYS A 236 -1.96 -25.93 -12.74
N LYS A 237 -2.13 -26.75 -11.70
CA LYS A 237 -1.06 -27.59 -11.11
C LYS A 237 -1.51 -29.05 -11.01
N GLN A 238 -0.55 -29.97 -11.03
CA GLN A 238 -0.81 -31.40 -10.81
C GLN A 238 -1.14 -31.68 -9.35
N ILE A 239 -2.07 -32.59 -9.08
CA ILE A 239 -2.50 -32.92 -7.70
C ILE A 239 -1.32 -33.34 -6.81
N ASN A 240 -0.37 -34.11 -7.37
CA ASN A 240 0.85 -34.55 -6.68
C ASN A 240 1.80 -33.41 -6.26
N ASP A 241 1.83 -32.31 -7.02
CA ASP A 241 2.63 -31.15 -6.64
C ASP A 241 1.92 -30.38 -5.52
N VAL A 242 0.59 -30.30 -5.55
CA VAL A 242 -0.23 -29.60 -4.57
C VAL A 242 -0.16 -30.26 -3.20
N SER A 243 -0.23 -31.59 -3.15
CA SER A 243 -0.08 -32.36 -1.91
C SER A 243 1.29 -32.11 -1.26
N ARG A 244 2.37 -32.12 -2.05
CA ARG A 244 3.73 -31.80 -1.56
C ARG A 244 3.85 -30.38 -1.01
N PHE A 245 3.29 -29.38 -1.68
CA PHE A 245 3.32 -27.98 -1.19
C PHE A 245 2.50 -27.80 0.10
N SER A 246 1.42 -28.58 0.26
CA SER A 246 0.63 -28.62 1.49
C SER A 246 1.43 -29.20 2.65
N GLU A 247 2.13 -30.32 2.45
CA GLU A 247 3.00 -30.93 3.46
C GLU A 247 4.12 -29.98 3.93
N MET A 248 4.66 -29.16 3.01
CA MET A 248 5.71 -28.20 3.32
C MET A 248 5.20 -26.90 3.95
N ASN A 249 3.88 -26.69 4.06
CA ASN A 249 3.27 -25.44 4.55
C ASN A 249 3.74 -24.18 3.78
N GLU A 250 4.21 -24.36 2.55
CA GLU A 250 5.05 -23.36 1.88
C GLU A 250 4.27 -22.31 1.09
N ASN A 251 2.95 -22.45 0.89
CA ASN A 251 2.14 -21.40 0.28
C ASN A 251 0.64 -21.52 0.61
N PRO A 252 0.01 -20.48 1.19
CA PRO A 252 -1.44 -20.38 1.32
C PRO A 252 -2.04 -20.09 -0.07
N SER A 253 -2.14 -21.14 -0.87
CA SER A 253 -2.85 -21.07 -2.14
C SER A 253 -4.29 -21.55 -1.96
N TRP A 254 -5.22 -21.00 -2.74
CA TRP A 254 -6.61 -21.42 -2.67
C TRP A 254 -6.95 -22.30 -3.86
N MET A 255 -7.62 -23.41 -3.56
CA MET A 255 -8.12 -24.32 -4.57
C MET A 255 -9.40 -23.76 -5.20
N LEU A 256 -9.46 -23.72 -6.53
CA LEU A 256 -10.62 -23.21 -7.28
C LEU A 256 -11.42 -24.32 -7.96
N THR A 257 -10.92 -25.55 -7.90
CA THR A 257 -11.61 -26.73 -8.42
C THR A 257 -12.24 -27.48 -7.25
N GLU A 258 -13.56 -27.59 -7.26
CA GLU A 258 -14.31 -28.27 -6.20
C GLU A 258 -15.26 -29.30 -6.81
N VAL A 259 -15.59 -30.32 -6.01
CA VAL A 259 -16.67 -31.25 -6.33
C VAL A 259 -17.94 -30.79 -5.65
N ILE A 260 -18.98 -30.57 -6.44
CA ILE A 260 -20.31 -30.21 -5.96
C ILE A 260 -21.28 -31.32 -6.35
N GLN A 261 -22.07 -31.76 -5.38
CA GLN A 261 -23.15 -32.71 -5.65
C GLN A 261 -24.33 -31.97 -6.26
N LYS A 262 -24.63 -32.25 -7.53
CA LYS A 262 -25.76 -31.68 -8.27
C LYS A 262 -26.69 -32.81 -8.65
N ASN A 263 -27.95 -32.76 -8.18
CA ASN A 263 -28.96 -33.80 -8.44
C ASN A 263 -28.55 -35.22 -8.01
N GLY A 264 -27.73 -35.34 -6.96
CA GLY A 264 -27.25 -36.64 -6.46
C GLY A 264 -25.97 -37.15 -7.13
N GLU A 265 -25.54 -36.55 -8.24
CA GLU A 265 -24.28 -36.86 -8.93
C GLU A 265 -23.17 -35.86 -8.56
N ASN A 266 -21.95 -36.37 -8.40
CA ASN A 266 -20.77 -35.55 -8.15
C ASN A 266 -20.34 -34.88 -9.45
N THR A 267 -20.29 -33.55 -9.46
CA THR A 267 -19.87 -32.76 -10.63
C THR A 267 -18.69 -31.86 -10.28
N VAL A 268 -17.70 -31.81 -11.16
CA VAL A 268 -16.52 -30.95 -11.00
C VAL A 268 -16.87 -29.54 -11.47
N VAL A 269 -16.61 -28.55 -10.64
CA VAL A 269 -16.85 -27.14 -10.96
C VAL A 269 -15.61 -26.31 -10.69
N HIS A 270 -15.26 -25.45 -11.65
CA HIS A 270 -14.22 -24.43 -11.48
C HIS A 270 -14.87 -23.12 -11.05
N ARG A 271 -14.56 -22.66 -9.84
CA ARG A 271 -15.01 -21.36 -9.32
C ARG A 271 -14.02 -20.26 -9.65
N ILE A 272 -14.54 -19.06 -9.84
CA ILE A 272 -13.74 -17.83 -10.02
C ILE A 272 -13.15 -17.36 -8.69
N LEU A 273 -13.89 -17.59 -7.60
CA LEU A 273 -13.52 -17.20 -6.25
C LEU A 273 -13.43 -18.44 -5.37
N PRO A 274 -12.46 -18.48 -4.45
CA PRO A 274 -12.36 -19.57 -3.49
C PRO A 274 -13.60 -19.61 -2.59
N SER A 275 -14.03 -20.81 -2.23
CA SER A 275 -15.09 -20.96 -1.23
C SER A 275 -14.52 -20.73 0.17
N SER A 276 -15.37 -20.42 1.16
CA SER A 276 -14.93 -20.29 2.55
C SER A 276 -14.31 -21.57 3.11
N LYS A 277 -14.49 -22.71 2.42
CA LYS A 277 -13.92 -24.02 2.77
C LYS A 277 -12.61 -24.33 2.04
N SER A 278 -12.29 -23.65 0.94
CA SER A 278 -11.21 -24.03 0.00
C SER A 278 -9.80 -23.56 0.39
N THR A 279 -9.59 -23.21 1.66
CA THR A 279 -8.23 -22.92 2.15
C THR A 279 -7.50 -24.26 2.28
N ILE A 280 -6.33 -24.40 1.66
CA ILE A 280 -5.43 -25.54 1.85
C ILE A 280 -5.25 -25.75 3.36
N GLY A 281 -5.89 -26.79 3.89
CA GLY A 281 -6.18 -26.98 5.31
C GLY A 281 -6.81 -28.34 5.57
N THR A 282 -7.43 -28.54 6.74
CA THR A 282 -7.79 -29.85 7.32
C THR A 282 -8.63 -30.81 6.49
N GLU A 283 -9.26 -30.37 5.40
CA GLU A 283 -10.09 -31.19 4.49
C GLU A 283 -9.48 -31.35 3.08
N LEU A 284 -8.28 -30.82 2.84
CA LEU A 284 -7.63 -30.81 1.51
C LEU A 284 -7.33 -32.22 1.00
N GLU A 285 -6.80 -33.11 1.85
CA GLU A 285 -6.44 -34.47 1.42
C GLU A 285 -7.67 -35.27 0.98
N SER A 286 -8.80 -35.11 1.68
CA SER A 286 -10.06 -35.73 1.28
C SER A 286 -10.61 -35.15 -0.02
N ASP A 287 -10.49 -33.85 -0.23
CA ASP A 287 -10.96 -33.20 -1.46
C ASP A 287 -10.09 -33.56 -2.68
N LEU A 288 -8.76 -33.62 -2.50
CA LEU A 288 -7.82 -34.05 -3.55
C LEU A 288 -8.02 -35.52 -3.91
N ALA A 289 -8.21 -36.40 -2.92
CA ALA A 289 -8.49 -37.82 -3.16
C ALA A 289 -9.78 -38.02 -3.94
N LEU A 290 -10.84 -37.26 -3.61
CA LEU A 290 -12.12 -37.35 -4.33
C LEU A 290 -11.99 -36.86 -5.78
N LEU A 291 -11.19 -35.81 -6.03
CA LEU A 291 -10.91 -35.34 -7.38
C LEU A 291 -10.07 -36.33 -8.19
N GLU A 292 -9.12 -37.02 -7.55
CA GLU A 292 -8.32 -38.09 -8.16
C GLU A 292 -9.19 -39.32 -8.49
N GLU A 293 -10.11 -39.71 -7.60
CA GLU A 293 -11.11 -40.75 -7.85
C GLU A 293 -12.04 -40.42 -9.03
N MET A 294 -12.31 -39.13 -9.25
CA MET A 294 -13.05 -38.64 -10.42
C MET A 294 -12.21 -38.56 -11.71
N GLY A 295 -10.93 -38.96 -11.67
CA GLY A 295 -10.04 -39.04 -12.83
C GLY A 295 -9.39 -37.71 -13.22
N LEU A 296 -9.26 -36.76 -12.31
CA LEU A 296 -8.55 -35.50 -12.56
C LEU A 296 -7.09 -35.61 -12.12
N ASP A 297 -6.17 -35.31 -13.03
CA ASP A 297 -4.73 -35.27 -12.72
C ASP A 297 -4.26 -33.88 -12.25
N SER A 298 -5.09 -32.84 -12.45
CA SER A 298 -4.70 -31.44 -12.25
C SER A 298 -5.86 -30.55 -11.85
N VAL A 299 -5.54 -29.50 -11.09
CA VAL A 299 -6.49 -28.59 -10.45
C VAL A 299 -6.08 -27.14 -10.63
N TRP A 300 -7.07 -26.25 -10.69
CA TRP A 300 -6.84 -24.80 -10.73
C TRP A 300 -6.63 -24.24 -9.33
N ILE A 301 -5.58 -23.43 -9.19
CA ILE A 301 -5.17 -22.84 -7.93
C ILE A 301 -4.91 -21.35 -8.15
N THR A 302 -5.34 -20.53 -7.20
CA THR A 302 -4.96 -19.12 -7.16
C THR A 302 -4.01 -18.88 -5.99
N THR A 303 -2.93 -18.15 -6.26
CA THR A 303 -2.04 -17.64 -5.24
C THR A 303 -2.48 -16.25 -4.81
N LYS A 304 -2.45 -15.96 -3.52
CA LYS A 304 -2.66 -14.58 -3.06
C LYS A 304 -1.44 -13.77 -3.51
N HIS A 305 -1.67 -12.72 -4.29
CA HIS A 305 -0.64 -11.77 -4.67
C HIS A 305 -0.71 -10.57 -3.71
N PRO A 306 0.22 -10.44 -2.74
CA PRO A 306 0.15 -9.39 -1.74
C PRO A 306 0.43 -8.03 -2.37
N PHE A 307 -0.46 -7.05 -2.15
CA PHE A 307 -0.36 -5.73 -2.80
C PHE A 307 0.91 -4.98 -2.40
N LEU A 308 1.43 -5.20 -1.17
CA LEU A 308 2.70 -4.65 -0.70
C LEU A 308 3.90 -4.97 -1.58
N VAL A 309 3.91 -6.12 -2.28
CA VAL A 309 4.98 -6.46 -3.22
C VAL A 309 4.98 -5.48 -4.40
N TYR A 310 3.81 -5.18 -4.95
CA TYR A 310 3.67 -4.21 -6.02
C TYR A 310 3.95 -2.79 -5.54
N LEU A 311 3.57 -2.46 -4.30
CA LEU A 311 3.89 -1.17 -3.70
C LEU A 311 5.39 -0.97 -3.50
N PHE A 312 6.12 -2.03 -3.13
CA PHE A 312 7.58 -2.02 -3.09
C PHE A 312 8.18 -1.80 -4.49
N LEU A 313 7.69 -2.52 -5.51
CA LEU A 313 8.16 -2.35 -6.89
C LEU A 313 7.83 -0.94 -7.44
N ALA A 314 6.72 -0.34 -6.99
CA ALA A 314 6.28 1.00 -7.39
C ALA A 314 7.20 2.13 -6.93
N ILE A 315 8.10 1.88 -5.97
CA ILE A 315 9.13 2.86 -5.57
C ILE A 315 9.97 3.26 -6.78
N LEU A 316 10.39 2.28 -7.60
CA LEU A 316 11.27 2.52 -8.74
C LEU A 316 10.65 3.47 -9.79
N PRO A 317 9.47 3.18 -10.38
CA PRO A 317 8.87 4.08 -11.36
C PRO A 317 8.47 5.42 -10.75
N THR A 318 8.10 5.48 -9.45
CA THR A 318 7.83 6.76 -8.79
C THR A 318 9.07 7.67 -8.75
N LEU A 319 10.24 7.11 -8.44
CA LEU A 319 11.49 7.87 -8.40
C LEU A 319 12.04 8.20 -9.79
N LEU A 320 11.84 7.31 -10.76
CA LEU A 320 12.38 7.48 -12.12
C LEU A 320 11.50 8.35 -13.02
N LEU A 321 10.18 8.12 -12.97
CA LEU A 321 9.19 8.67 -13.88
C LEU A 321 8.26 9.68 -13.20
N GLY A 322 8.15 9.67 -11.87
CA GLY A 322 7.24 10.58 -11.18
C GLY A 322 5.77 10.26 -11.36
N ASP A 323 4.96 11.30 -11.53
CA ASP A 323 3.51 11.20 -11.66
C ASP A 323 3.08 10.72 -13.07
N PRO A 324 2.50 9.52 -13.21
CA PRO A 324 2.08 9.00 -14.51
C PRO A 324 0.95 9.83 -15.14
N ILE A 325 0.09 10.47 -14.33
CA ILE A 325 -1.03 11.27 -14.81
C ILE A 325 -0.55 12.61 -15.37
N ALA A 326 0.53 13.17 -14.82
CA ALA A 326 1.12 14.40 -15.34
C ALA A 326 1.58 14.26 -16.81
N TYR A 327 1.90 13.05 -17.28
CA TYR A 327 2.17 12.81 -18.70
C TYR A 327 0.90 12.73 -19.57
N LEU A 328 -0.25 12.40 -18.98
CA LEU A 328 -1.53 12.22 -19.68
C LEU A 328 -2.32 13.52 -19.81
N ILE A 329 -2.24 14.41 -18.81
CA ILE A 329 -2.99 15.69 -18.76
C ILE A 329 -2.11 16.85 -19.25
N ARG A 330 -1.38 16.65 -20.34
CA ARG A 330 -0.66 17.75 -21.01
C ARG A 330 -1.59 18.64 -21.81
#